data_AF-G5SIC1-F1
#
_entry.id   AF-G5SIC1-F1
#
_cell.length_a   1.000
_cell.length_b   1.000
_cell.length_c   1.000
_cell.angle_alpha   90.00
_cell.angle_beta   90.00
_cell.angle_gamma   90.00
#
_symmetry.space_group_name_H-M   'P 1'
#
loop_
_entity.id
_entity.type
_entity.pdbx_description
1 polymer ?
#
loop_
_entity_poly.entity_id
_entity_poly.type
_entity_poly.pdbx_seq_one_letter_code
_entity_poly.pdbx_strand_id
1 'polypeptide(L)'
;MNLWQQNYDPAGNIWLSSLIASLPILFFFFALIKLKLKGYVAASWTVVIALAVALLFYKMPVDHALASVVYGFFYGLWPIAWIIIAAVFVYKISVKTGQFDIIRSSILSITPDQRLQMLIVGFCFGAFLEGAAGFGAPGGDNRRA
;
A
#
# COMPACT_ATOMS: atom_id res chain seq x y z
N MET A 1 24.33 7.30 -21.73
CA MET A 1 23.21 6.66 -21.02
C MET A 1 21.99 6.76 -21.92
N ASN A 2 21.53 5.66 -22.52
CA ASN A 2 20.27 5.67 -23.27
C ASN A 2 19.13 5.78 -22.26
N LEU A 3 18.35 6.85 -22.34
CA LEU A 3 17.14 7.01 -21.54
C LEU A 3 16.10 6.02 -22.09
N TRP A 4 15.75 4.99 -21.34
CA TRP A 4 14.60 4.16 -21.71
C TRP A 4 13.33 5.00 -21.55
N GLN A 5 12.62 5.22 -22.66
CA GLN A 5 11.31 5.86 -22.65
C GLN A 5 10.24 4.79 -22.45
N GLN A 6 9.55 4.86 -21.31
CA GLN A 6 8.45 3.95 -21.01
C GLN A 6 7.30 4.17 -21.98
N ASN A 7 7.01 3.15 -22.79
CA ASN A 7 5.78 3.14 -23.58
C ASN A 7 4.62 2.63 -22.71
N TYR A 8 3.67 3.51 -22.41
CA TYR A 8 2.48 3.16 -21.63
C TYR A 8 1.41 2.41 -22.44
N ASP A 9 1.50 2.44 -23.77
CA ASP A 9 0.57 1.77 -24.66
C ASP A 9 1.25 0.82 -25.66
N PRO A 10 1.83 -0.29 -25.19
CA PRO A 10 2.41 -1.31 -26.06
C PRO A 10 1.38 -2.05 -26.94
N ALA A 11 0.08 -2.01 -26.61
CA ALA A 11 -0.99 -2.69 -27.35
C ALA A 11 -1.78 -1.78 -28.31
N GLY A 12 -1.47 -0.48 -28.37
CA GLY A 12 -2.25 0.51 -29.14
C GLY A 12 -3.65 0.80 -28.59
N ASN A 13 -3.92 0.32 -27.36
CA ASN A 13 -5.11 0.64 -26.60
C ASN A 13 -4.74 0.71 -25.10
N ILE A 14 -4.79 1.93 -24.55
CA ILE A 14 -4.42 2.23 -23.17
C ILE A 14 -5.24 1.42 -22.14
N TRP A 15 -6.49 1.08 -22.45
CA TRP A 15 -7.35 0.29 -21.57
C TRP A 15 -6.84 -1.14 -21.43
N LEU A 16 -6.45 -1.74 -22.55
CA LEU A 16 -5.92 -3.10 -22.58
C LEU A 16 -4.55 -3.17 -21.90
N SER A 17 -3.69 -2.20 -22.21
CA SER A 17 -2.38 -2.05 -21.56
C SER A 17 -2.51 -1.89 -20.04
N SER A 18 -3.45 -1.06 -19.58
CA SER A 18 -3.71 -0.85 -18.14
C SER A 18 -4.25 -2.11 -17.46
N LEU A 19 -5.13 -2.87 -18.13
CA LEU A 19 -5.66 -4.11 -17.60
C LEU A 19 -4.55 -5.15 -17.37
N ILE A 20 -3.62 -5.26 -18.32
CA ILE A 20 -2.46 -6.16 -18.19
C ILE A 20 -1.51 -5.68 -17.08
N ALA A 21 -1.27 -4.36 -16.97
CA ALA A 21 -0.48 -3.79 -15.87
C ALA A 21 -1.09 -4.06 -14.48
N SER A 22 -2.42 -4.20 -14.38
CA SER A 22 -3.11 -4.49 -13.12
C SER A 22 -2.99 -5.96 -12.66
N LEU A 23 -2.56 -6.87 -13.55
CA LEU A 23 -2.53 -8.31 -13.31
C LEU A 23 -1.75 -8.71 -12.03
N PRO A 24 -0.54 -8.18 -11.73
CA PRO A 24 0.18 -8.53 -10.52
C PRO A 24 -0.59 -8.12 -9.24
N ILE A 25 -1.26 -6.97 -9.28
CA ILE A 25 -2.06 -6.45 -8.16
C ILE A 25 -3.27 -7.34 -7.93
N LEU A 26 -4.02 -7.66 -8.99
CA LEU A 26 -5.17 -8.55 -8.92
C LEU A 26 -4.78 -9.95 -8.43
N PHE A 27 -3.66 -10.48 -8.92
CA PHE A 27 -3.13 -11.76 -8.46
C PHE A 27 -2.76 -11.71 -6.98
N PHE A 28 -2.11 -10.64 -6.51
CA PHE A 28 -1.73 -10.51 -5.10
C PHE A 28 -2.96 -10.55 -4.19
N PHE A 29 -4.01 -9.77 -4.48
CA PHE A 29 -5.25 -9.80 -3.71
C PHE A 29 -5.95 -11.15 -3.80
N PHE A 30 -6.00 -11.75 -4.98
CA PHE A 30 -6.57 -13.08 -5.17
C PHE A 30 -5.85 -14.15 -4.32
N ALA A 31 -4.52 -14.10 -4.28
CA ALA A 31 -3.69 -15.01 -3.51
C ALA A 31 -3.92 -14.87 -1.99
N LEU A 32 -4.16 -13.66 -1.51
CA LEU A 32 -4.44 -13.42 -0.08
C LEU A 32 -5.88 -13.77 0.30
N ILE A 33 -6.87 -13.36 -0.51
CA ILE A 33 -8.29 -13.50 -0.17
C ILE A 33 -8.77 -14.93 -0.40
N LYS A 34 -8.46 -15.51 -1.57
CA LYS A 34 -9.01 -16.81 -1.99
C LYS A 34 -8.08 -17.96 -1.65
N LEU A 35 -6.78 -17.83 -1.97
CA LEU A 35 -5.79 -18.89 -1.71
C LEU A 35 -5.27 -18.86 -0.27
N LYS A 36 -5.51 -17.78 0.49
CA LYS A 36 -5.09 -17.61 1.90
C LYS A 36 -3.61 -17.92 2.12
N LEU A 37 -2.76 -17.59 1.13
CA LEU A 37 -1.32 -17.81 1.22
C LEU A 37 -0.70 -16.88 2.26
N LYS A 38 0.45 -17.28 2.81
CA LYS A 38 1.25 -16.40 3.66
C LYS A 38 1.71 -15.20 2.82
N GLY A 39 1.66 -13.99 3.39
CA GLY A 39 1.93 -12.74 2.67
C GLY A 39 3.25 -12.72 1.92
N TYR A 40 4.32 -13.28 2.50
CA TYR A 40 5.61 -13.38 1.84
C TYR A 40 5.60 -14.29 0.60
N VAL A 41 4.85 -15.40 0.63
CA VAL A 41 4.73 -16.32 -0.52
C VAL A 41 3.93 -15.66 -1.64
N ALA A 42 2.80 -15.03 -1.30
CA ALA A 42 2.00 -14.31 -2.26
C ALA A 42 2.81 -13.18 -2.93
N ALA A 43 3.55 -12.41 -2.13
CA ALA A 43 4.40 -11.32 -2.63
C ALA A 43 5.50 -11.83 -3.56
N SER A 44 6.19 -12.93 -3.22
CA SER A 44 7.22 -13.52 -4.09
C SER A 44 6.67 -13.90 -5.46
N TRP A 45 5.53 -14.57 -5.51
CA TRP A 45 4.88 -14.90 -6.78
C TRP A 45 4.43 -13.67 -7.56
N THR A 46 3.88 -12.67 -6.87
CA THR A 46 3.50 -11.39 -7.49
C THR A 46 4.69 -10.68 -8.12
N VAL A 47 5.86 -10.67 -7.50
CA VAL A 47 7.08 -10.08 -8.07
C VAL A 47 7.50 -10.81 -9.35
N VAL A 48 7.43 -12.14 -9.37
CA VAL A 48 7.74 -12.94 -10.57
C VAL A 48 6.77 -12.59 -11.71
N ILE A 49 5.48 -12.49 -11.41
CA ILE A 49 4.45 -12.13 -12.40
C ILE A 49 4.65 -10.70 -12.90
N ALA A 50 4.94 -9.75 -12.01
CA ALA A 50 5.23 -8.36 -12.38
C ALA A 50 6.45 -8.26 -13.29
N LEU A 51 7.52 -9.01 -12.98
CA LEU A 51 8.72 -9.07 -13.80
C LEU A 51 8.44 -9.67 -15.19
N ALA A 52 7.64 -10.75 -15.24
CA ALA A 52 7.23 -11.35 -16.51
C ALA A 52 6.44 -10.37 -17.38
N VAL A 53 5.50 -9.62 -16.80
CA VAL A 53 4.73 -8.59 -17.52
C VAL A 53 5.65 -7.46 -18.01
N ALA A 54 6.58 -6.99 -17.17
CA ALA A 54 7.52 -5.92 -17.52
C ALA A 54 8.44 -6.30 -18.69
N LEU A 55 8.98 -7.52 -18.68
CA LEU A 55 9.90 -8.01 -19.70
C LEU A 55 9.19 -8.39 -21.00
N LEU A 56 8.09 -9.15 -20.91
CA LEU A 56 7.44 -9.74 -22.10
C LEU A 56 6.48 -8.78 -22.79
N PHE A 57 5.70 -8.00 -22.02
CA PHE A 57 4.66 -7.14 -22.59
C PHE A 57 5.15 -5.70 -22.79
N TYR A 58 5.77 -5.10 -21.76
CA TYR A 58 6.30 -3.74 -21.83
C TYR A 58 7.70 -3.64 -22.46
N LYS A 59 8.34 -4.78 -22.76
CA LYS A 59 9.67 -4.86 -23.38
C LYS A 59 10.70 -4.00 -22.66
N MET A 60 10.62 -3.95 -21.34
CA MET A 60 11.56 -3.21 -20.51
C MET A 60 12.94 -3.89 -20.58
N PRO A 61 14.04 -3.12 -20.74
CA PRO A 61 15.39 -3.67 -20.69
C PRO A 61 15.64 -4.41 -19.37
N VAL A 62 16.27 -5.58 -19.46
CA VAL A 62 16.50 -6.46 -18.29
C VAL A 62 17.24 -5.72 -17.17
N ASP A 63 18.21 -4.88 -17.51
CA ASP A 63 18.97 -4.08 -16.54
C ASP A 63 18.06 -3.19 -15.69
N HIS A 64 17.11 -2.49 -16.32
CA HIS A 64 16.16 -1.64 -15.62
C HIS A 64 15.12 -2.45 -14.84
N ALA A 65 14.67 -3.58 -15.38
CA ALA A 65 13.71 -4.45 -14.73
C ALA A 65 14.27 -5.08 -13.45
N LEU A 66 15.53 -5.52 -13.46
CA LEU A 66 16.20 -6.03 -12.26
C LEU A 66 16.53 -4.89 -11.28
N ALA A 67 16.97 -3.73 -11.79
CA ALA A 67 17.20 -2.57 -10.94
C ALA A 67 15.94 -2.13 -10.19
N SER A 68 14.76 -2.19 -10.82
CA SER A 68 13.50 -1.84 -10.17
C SER A 68 13.10 -2.84 -9.07
N VAL A 69 13.35 -4.13 -9.26
CA VAL A 69 13.14 -5.16 -8.23
C VAL A 69 14.03 -4.89 -7.01
N VAL A 70 15.33 -4.64 -7.24
CA VAL A 70 16.28 -4.34 -6.16
C VAL A 70 15.89 -3.05 -5.44
N TYR A 71 15.56 -2.00 -6.19
CA TYR A 71 15.10 -0.72 -5.64
C TYR A 71 13.85 -0.90 -4.77
N GLY A 72 12.84 -1.62 -5.28
CA GLY A 72 11.61 -1.92 -4.53
C GLY A 72 11.87 -2.73 -3.25
N PHE A 73 12.80 -3.67 -3.29
CA PHE A 73 13.20 -4.44 -2.11
C PHE A 73 13.82 -3.56 -1.01
N PHE A 74 14.77 -2.70 -1.37
CA PHE A 74 15.36 -1.74 -0.41
C PHE A 74 14.35 -0.71 0.10
N TYR A 75 13.45 -0.25 -0.76
CA TYR A 75 12.35 0.64 -0.36
C TYR A 75 11.39 -0.06 0.62
N GLY A 76 11.10 -1.35 0.42
CA GLY A 76 10.36 -2.17 1.38
C GLY A 76 11.07 -2.32 2.73
N LEU A 77 12.37 -2.56 2.70
CA LEU A 77 13.17 -2.80 3.91
C LEU A 77 13.43 -1.53 4.72
N TRP A 78 13.66 -0.39 4.08
CA TRP A 78 14.13 0.81 4.78
C TRP A 78 12.95 1.64 5.31
N PRO A 79 12.24 2.47 4.51
CA PRO A 79 11.16 3.28 5.03
C PRO A 79 9.98 2.45 5.56
N ILE A 80 9.56 1.40 4.85
CA ILE A 80 8.33 0.68 5.20
C ILE A 80 8.53 -0.21 6.43
N ALA A 81 9.60 -1.01 6.49
CA ALA A 81 9.83 -1.87 7.65
C ALA A 81 10.08 -1.05 8.93
N TRP A 82 10.77 0.10 8.83
CA TRP A 82 11.01 0.96 9.99
C TRP A 82 9.71 1.53 10.58
N ILE A 83 8.76 1.94 9.72
CA ILE A 83 7.41 2.38 10.16
C ILE A 83 6.70 1.26 10.92
N ILE A 84 6.71 0.03 10.39
CA ILE A 84 6.04 -1.10 11.03
C ILE A 84 6.71 -1.45 12.37
N ILE A 85 8.04 -1.46 12.43
CA ILE A 85 8.79 -1.73 13.67
C ILE A 85 8.46 -0.68 14.72
N ALA A 86 8.50 0.60 14.38
CA ALA A 86 8.17 1.69 15.30
C ALA A 86 6.71 1.59 15.78
N ALA A 87 5.76 1.30 14.88
CA ALA A 87 4.35 1.14 15.23
C ALA A 87 4.13 -0.05 16.19
N VAL A 88 4.74 -1.21 15.91
CA VAL A 88 4.65 -2.39 16.79
C VAL A 88 5.36 -2.12 18.13
N PHE A 89 6.46 -1.39 18.13
CA PHE A 89 7.16 -1.00 19.35
C PHE A 89 6.29 -0.14 20.26
N VAL A 90 5.69 0.94 19.71
CA VAL A 90 4.75 1.79 20.44
C VAL A 90 3.55 0.99 20.92
N TYR A 91 2.97 0.14 20.07
CA TYR A 91 1.87 -0.75 20.45
C TYR A 91 2.23 -1.63 21.66
N LYS A 92 3.39 -2.29 21.63
CA LYS A 92 3.84 -3.16 22.73
C LYS A 92 4.10 -2.38 24.01
N ILE A 93 4.62 -1.15 23.94
CA ILE A 93 4.77 -0.27 25.10
C ILE A 93 3.39 0.07 25.68
N SER A 94 2.46 0.55 24.85
CA SER A 94 1.11 0.95 25.28
C SER A 94 0.31 -0.19 25.91
N VAL A 95 0.47 -1.42 25.40
CA VAL A 95 -0.13 -2.62 26.00
C VAL A 95 0.53 -2.96 27.33
N LYS A 96 1.87 -2.93 27.40
CA LYS A 96 2.60 -3.28 28.63
C LYS A 96 2.39 -2.27 29.75
N THR A 97 2.16 -0.99 29.44
CA THR A 97 1.89 0.07 30.43
C THR A 97 0.43 0.16 30.87
N GLY A 98 -0.47 -0.66 30.32
CA GLY A 98 -1.90 -0.62 30.60
C GLY A 98 -2.64 0.59 30.00
N GLN A 99 -1.93 1.46 29.28
CA GLN A 99 -2.52 2.64 28.62
C GLN A 99 -3.54 2.24 27.55
N PHE A 100 -3.33 1.08 26.92
CA PHE A 100 -4.30 0.53 25.96
C PHE A 100 -5.68 0.29 26.57
N ASP A 101 -5.76 -0.17 27.82
CA ASP A 101 -7.03 -0.42 28.51
C ASP A 101 -7.76 0.90 28.83
N ILE A 102 -7.00 1.94 29.18
CA ILE A 102 -7.55 3.29 29.39
C ILE A 102 -8.17 3.80 28.08
N ILE A 103 -7.44 3.74 26.97
CA ILE A 103 -7.95 4.16 25.64
C ILE A 103 -9.21 3.37 25.28
N ARG A 104 -9.19 2.04 25.46
CA ARG A 104 -10.35 1.18 25.21
C ARG A 104 -11.57 1.59 26.05
N SER A 105 -11.36 1.88 27.33
CA SER A 105 -12.43 2.30 28.24
C SER A 105 -13.04 3.65 27.83
N SER A 106 -12.21 4.61 27.39
CA SER A 106 -12.69 5.90 26.91
C SER A 106 -13.57 5.76 25.67
N ILE A 107 -13.19 4.92 24.70
CA ILE A 107 -14.02 4.70 23.49
C ILE A 107 -15.37 4.04 23.86
N LEU A 108 -15.35 3.05 24.77
CA LEU A 108 -16.57 2.37 25.23
C LEU A 108 -17.52 3.28 26.01
N SER A 109 -17.00 4.33 26.68
CA SER A 109 -17.83 5.28 27.42
C SER A 109 -18.66 6.22 26.54
N ILE A 110 -18.34 6.38 25.25
CA ILE A 110 -19.06 7.30 24.35
C ILE A 110 -20.46 6.76 24.04
N THR A 111 -20.57 5.47 23.71
CA THR A 111 -21.84 4.84 23.35
C THR A 111 -21.76 3.34 23.56
N PRO A 112 -22.76 2.70 24.22
CA PRO A 112 -22.80 1.26 24.43
C PRO A 112 -23.17 0.46 23.17
N ASP A 113 -23.76 1.11 22.15
CA ASP A 113 -24.13 0.47 20.89
C ASP A 113 -22.90 0.29 19.98
N GLN A 114 -22.53 -0.97 19.74
CA GLN A 114 -21.38 -1.36 18.91
C GLN A 114 -21.49 -0.83 17.48
N ARG A 115 -22.70 -0.68 16.94
CA ARG A 115 -22.90 -0.19 15.57
C ARG A 115 -22.50 1.27 15.45
N LEU A 116 -22.94 2.09 16.40
CA LEU A 116 -22.60 3.51 16.45
C LEU A 116 -21.11 3.71 16.75
N GLN A 117 -20.55 2.89 17.64
CA GLN A 117 -19.12 2.94 17.97
C GLN A 117 -18.23 2.63 16.76
N MET A 118 -18.55 1.59 15.99
CA MET A 118 -17.82 1.26 14.75
C MET A 118 -17.95 2.37 13.71
N LEU A 119 -19.11 3.03 13.62
CA LEU A 119 -19.33 4.16 12.72
C LEU A 119 -18.45 5.37 13.11
N ILE A 120 -18.42 5.72 14.40
CA ILE A 120 -17.61 6.83 14.93
C ILE A 120 -16.12 6.55 14.73
N VAL A 121 -15.65 5.34 15.08
CA VAL A 121 -14.25 4.95 14.90
C VAL A 121 -13.88 4.95 13.41
N GLY A 122 -14.74 4.43 12.54
CA GLY A 122 -14.52 4.46 11.08
C GLY A 122 -14.44 5.89 10.54
N PHE A 123 -15.34 6.77 10.96
CA PHE A 123 -15.34 8.18 10.57
C PHE A 123 -14.08 8.92 11.03
N CYS A 124 -13.72 8.81 12.31
CA CYS A 124 -12.52 9.44 12.87
C CYS A 124 -11.23 8.86 12.29
N PHE A 125 -11.18 7.54 12.04
CA PHE A 125 -10.02 6.90 11.43
C PHE A 125 -9.82 7.35 9.98
N GLY A 126 -10.90 7.55 9.22
CA GLY A 126 -10.84 8.15 7.89
C GLY A 126 -10.20 9.55 7.90
N ALA A 127 -10.69 10.44 8.76
CA ALA A 127 -10.12 11.78 8.93
C ALA A 127 -8.65 11.75 9.43
N PHE A 128 -8.31 10.80 10.30
CA PHE A 128 -6.94 10.58 10.76
C PHE A 128 -6.00 10.12 9.63
N LEU A 129 -6.44 9.17 8.80
CA LEU A 129 -5.65 8.70 7.65
C LEU A 129 -5.44 9.81 6.63
N GLU A 130 -6.43 10.67 6.40
CA GLU A 130 -6.28 11.85 5.55
C GLU A 130 -5.25 12.84 6.12
N GLY A 131 -5.25 13.07 7.44
CA GLY A 131 -4.24 13.90 8.11
C GLY A 131 -2.84 13.27 8.16
N ALA A 132 -2.74 11.95 8.27
CA ALA A 132 -1.46 11.23 8.34
C ALA A 132 -0.85 10.98 6.94
N ALA A 133 -1.68 10.76 5.93
CA ALA A 133 -1.27 10.72 4.52
C ALA A 133 -1.03 12.13 3.95
N GLY A 134 -1.73 13.12 4.50
CA GLY A 134 -1.64 14.54 4.16
C GLY A 134 -0.51 15.24 4.91
N PHE A 135 0.69 15.15 4.37
CA PHE A 135 1.80 16.10 4.61
C PHE A 135 1.44 17.53 4.12
N GLY A 136 0.31 18.09 4.53
CA GLY A 136 -0.13 19.46 4.19
C GLY A 136 -0.31 19.74 2.70
N ALA A 137 -0.83 18.80 1.90
CA ALA A 137 -1.12 19.06 0.48
C ALA A 137 -2.25 20.11 0.36
N PRO A 138 -1.99 21.33 -0.16
CA PRO A 138 -3.05 22.25 -0.50
C PRO A 138 -3.59 21.83 -1.86
N GLY A 139 -4.54 20.90 -1.85
CA GLY A 139 -5.21 20.42 -3.05
C GLY A 139 -6.44 21.25 -3.39
N GLY A 140 -6.24 22.48 -3.90
CA GLY A 140 -7.29 23.18 -4.64
C GLY A 140 -7.60 24.62 -4.22
N ASP A 141 -6.66 25.55 -4.43
CA ASP A 141 -7.05 26.89 -4.87
C ASP A 141 -6.25 27.25 -6.12
N ASN A 142 -6.91 27.09 -7.28
CA ASN A 142 -6.49 27.76 -8.51
C ASN A 142 -7.63 28.65 -9.01
N ARG A 143 -8.11 29.55 -8.14
CA ARG A 143 -8.69 30.81 -8.61
C ARG A 143 -7.57 31.86 -8.64
N ARG A 144 -7.19 32.25 -9.86
CA ARG A 144 -6.35 33.41 -10.28
C ARG A 144 -4.89 33.10 -10.63
N ALA A 145 -4.63 32.91 -11.93
CA ALA A 145 -3.74 33.73 -12.76
C ALA A 145 -3.95 33.35 -14.23
#